data_AF-A0A439DC28-F1
#
_entry.id   AF-A0A439DC28-F1
#
_cell.length_a   1.000
_cell.length_b   1.000
_cell.length_c   1.000
_cell.angle_alpha   90.00
_cell.angle_beta   90.00
_cell.angle_gamma   90.00
#
_symmetry.space_group_name_H-M   'P 1'
#
loop_
_entity.id
_entity.type
_entity.pdbx_description
1 polymer ?
#
loop_
_entity_poly.entity_id
_entity_poly.type
_entity_poly.pdbx_seq_one_letter_code
_entity_poly.pdbx_strand_id
1 'polypeptide(L)'
;MALTANDAGENGFRAAHEKLITDLKRLLSDFDINLERHALGSYSPEYEAMYKSTMKDGIESLIGTVSTGNNQAWDDAIGYAREVILAPEDSSKRASSKWARSCSELHKELLTRFGPETIKAAELGTAAIIENHYNGDRLSIHHINKKASYLRHRDDAKVGAGFYPQSSPLAATCYQSASLPCSLAVSWFLSIENSVKAAYISHLSVCDDLGSFTEEDYDVRMRMVAISTGVAHQFGGKALGVFVDGTAKQAVGTVTGVLEPIEAAMAWRTISGCGTIYSKYNFGECDLDIGLVGPIAMMATHDLLDWRCDVAAGNHENAVSAVYGFGVASPFHTFLETMLKEVLKHPRSGLYGIAGVLYMHFTIGRYGAWEYRGEHKPGCDRCVSLLYRATKAAGLVWAPEPPPRSYAEGDEARELGRLWSDHFTDDGSLVQMVLGWFQHLVTSGEIWLFDLLQHGTQPVDAGADWA
;
A
#
# COMPACT_ATOMS: atom_id res chain seq x y z
N MET A 1 11.97 21.70 -13.01
CA MET A 1 11.71 22.89 -13.87
C MET A 1 10.44 23.57 -13.39
N ALA A 2 10.51 24.85 -12.99
CA ALA A 2 9.34 25.64 -12.63
C ALA A 2 8.43 25.83 -13.86
N LEU A 3 7.13 25.53 -13.70
CA LEU A 3 6.12 25.78 -14.73
C LEU A 3 6.02 27.28 -15.00
N THR A 4 6.22 27.69 -16.25
CA THR A 4 5.80 29.03 -16.67
C THR A 4 4.31 28.99 -17.02
N ALA A 5 3.60 30.11 -16.89
CA ALA A 5 2.15 30.19 -17.14
C ALA A 5 1.71 29.78 -18.56
N ASN A 6 2.65 29.58 -19.49
CA ASN A 6 2.42 29.14 -20.86
C ASN A 6 2.49 27.61 -21.07
N ASP A 7 2.82 26.82 -20.05
CA ASP A 7 2.96 25.35 -20.17
C ASP A 7 1.69 24.56 -19.78
N ALA A 8 0.62 25.24 -19.35
CA ALA A 8 -0.64 24.61 -18.98
C ALA A 8 -1.42 24.17 -20.23
N GLY A 9 -1.40 22.88 -20.52
CA GLY A 9 -2.20 22.22 -21.55
C GLY A 9 -3.64 21.97 -21.14
N GLU A 10 -4.40 21.33 -22.04
CA GLU A 10 -5.79 20.95 -21.79
C GLU A 10 -5.91 20.10 -20.53
N ASN A 11 -7.00 20.32 -19.77
CA ASN A 11 -7.29 19.62 -18.51
C ASN A 11 -6.30 19.82 -17.35
N GLY A 12 -5.35 20.75 -17.47
CA GLY A 12 -4.41 21.11 -16.39
C GLY A 12 -3.10 20.31 -16.39
N PHE A 13 -2.88 19.49 -17.42
CA PHE A 13 -1.63 18.78 -17.67
C PHE A 13 -0.63 19.66 -18.41
N ARG A 14 0.66 19.30 -18.39
CA ARG A 14 1.69 19.92 -19.21
C ARG A 14 1.39 19.70 -20.69
N ALA A 15 1.46 20.75 -21.50
CA ALA A 15 1.21 20.63 -22.94
C ALA A 15 2.37 19.95 -23.70
N ALA A 16 3.61 20.11 -23.21
CA ALA A 16 4.82 19.68 -23.91
C ALA A 16 5.34 18.33 -23.40
N HIS A 17 5.00 17.26 -24.12
CA HIS A 17 5.47 15.89 -23.82
C HIS A 17 6.59 15.39 -24.75
N GLU A 18 7.14 16.21 -25.65
CA GLU A 18 8.03 15.75 -26.72
C GLU A 18 9.25 14.95 -26.24
N LYS A 19 9.90 15.41 -25.16
CA LYS A 19 11.00 14.68 -24.52
C LYS A 19 10.52 13.33 -23.97
N LEU A 20 9.43 13.32 -23.21
CA LEU A 20 8.87 12.09 -22.64
C LEU A 20 8.51 11.09 -23.74
N ILE A 21 7.85 11.52 -24.80
CA ILE A 21 7.49 10.66 -25.93
C ILE A 21 8.74 10.09 -26.63
N THR A 22 9.80 10.89 -26.74
CA THR A 22 11.09 10.44 -27.30
C THR A 22 11.73 9.38 -26.40
N ASP A 23 11.77 9.62 -25.09
CA ASP A 23 12.32 8.69 -24.10
C ASP A 23 11.52 7.38 -24.03
N LEU A 24 10.19 7.46 -24.14
CA LEU A 24 9.29 6.29 -24.21
C LEU A 24 9.51 5.48 -25.49
N LYS A 25 9.69 6.12 -26.66
CA LYS A 25 10.01 5.41 -27.91
C LYS A 25 11.35 4.68 -27.84
N ARG A 26 12.34 5.27 -27.17
CA ARG A 26 13.61 4.60 -26.87
C ARG A 26 13.38 3.40 -25.96
N LEU A 27 12.63 3.57 -24.87
CA LEU A 27 12.29 2.46 -23.98
C LEU A 27 11.56 1.33 -24.72
N LEU A 28 10.62 1.65 -25.63
CA LEU A 28 9.91 0.67 -26.45
C LEU A 28 10.84 -0.15 -27.35
N SER A 29 11.97 0.42 -27.76
CA SER A 29 12.95 -0.26 -28.62
C SER A 29 13.89 -1.17 -27.82
N ASP A 30 14.07 -0.89 -26.52
CA ASP A 30 15.11 -1.50 -25.68
C ASP A 30 14.57 -2.33 -24.50
N PHE A 31 13.26 -2.36 -24.23
CA PHE A 31 12.73 -2.96 -23.00
C PHE A 31 13.02 -4.46 -22.86
N ASP A 32 13.04 -5.20 -23.97
CA ASP A 32 13.40 -6.63 -23.98
C ASP A 32 14.85 -6.84 -23.51
N ILE A 33 15.76 -6.05 -24.08
CA ILE A 33 17.20 -6.08 -23.76
C ILE A 33 17.43 -5.64 -22.31
N ASN A 34 16.64 -4.69 -21.81
CA ASN A 34 16.79 -4.18 -20.46
C ASN A 34 16.44 -5.23 -19.40
N LEU A 35 15.39 -6.03 -19.60
CA LEU A 35 15.08 -7.12 -18.68
C LEU A 35 16.21 -8.16 -18.67
N GLU A 36 16.69 -8.58 -19.84
CA GLU A 36 17.79 -9.55 -19.95
C GLU A 36 19.09 -9.08 -19.27
N ARG A 37 19.40 -7.78 -19.38
CA ARG A 37 20.65 -7.21 -18.84
C ARG A 37 20.59 -6.84 -17.37
N HIS A 38 19.42 -6.46 -16.87
CA HIS A 38 19.28 -5.82 -15.56
C HIS A 38 18.39 -6.58 -14.59
N ALA A 39 17.75 -7.67 -15.02
CA ALA A 39 16.94 -8.49 -14.13
C ALA A 39 17.72 -8.94 -12.90
N LEU A 40 17.04 -8.89 -11.76
CA LEU A 40 17.56 -9.34 -10.48
C LEU A 40 17.19 -10.81 -10.26
N GLY A 41 18.19 -11.67 -10.07
CA GLY A 41 17.95 -13.10 -9.82
C GLY A 41 17.35 -13.85 -11.03
N SER A 42 16.76 -15.01 -10.75
CA SER A 42 16.11 -15.85 -11.76
C SER A 42 14.60 -15.58 -11.82
N TYR A 43 14.03 -15.70 -13.01
CA TYR A 43 12.59 -15.59 -13.28
C TYR A 43 12.14 -16.66 -14.28
N SER A 44 10.84 -16.93 -14.31
CA SER A 44 10.21 -17.90 -15.21
C SER A 44 9.98 -17.32 -16.62
N PRO A 45 9.89 -18.16 -17.66
CA PRO A 45 9.45 -17.72 -19.00
C PRO A 45 8.06 -17.07 -18.99
N GLU A 46 7.16 -17.54 -18.13
CA GLU A 46 5.81 -17.00 -17.94
C GLU A 46 5.88 -15.57 -17.39
N TYR A 47 6.74 -15.33 -16.40
CA TYR A 47 7.00 -13.98 -15.88
C TYR A 47 7.56 -13.06 -16.97
N GLU A 48 8.53 -13.54 -17.73
CA GLU A 48 9.13 -12.77 -18.83
C GLU A 48 8.07 -12.34 -19.85
N ALA A 49 7.22 -13.28 -20.28
CA ALA A 49 6.14 -13.01 -21.22
C ALA A 49 5.13 -11.99 -20.67
N MET A 50 4.72 -12.14 -19.41
CA MET A 50 3.82 -11.20 -18.72
C MET A 50 4.44 -9.80 -18.65
N TYR A 51 5.68 -9.69 -18.14
CA TYR A 51 6.38 -8.41 -18.00
C TYR A 51 6.54 -7.70 -19.34
N LYS A 52 7.01 -8.41 -20.37
CA LYS A 52 7.24 -7.84 -21.71
C LYS A 52 5.94 -7.36 -22.34
N SER A 53 4.88 -8.17 -22.28
CA SER A 53 3.57 -7.79 -22.81
C SER A 53 2.99 -6.58 -22.08
N THR A 54 3.00 -6.58 -20.74
CA THR A 54 2.46 -5.48 -19.94
C THR A 54 3.27 -4.19 -20.11
N MET A 55 4.60 -4.26 -20.11
CA MET A 55 5.47 -3.11 -20.35
C MET A 55 5.20 -2.49 -21.73
N LYS A 56 5.10 -3.33 -22.78
CA LYS A 56 4.83 -2.86 -24.14
C LYS A 56 3.51 -2.10 -24.23
N ASP A 57 2.42 -2.72 -23.76
CA ASP A 57 1.09 -2.09 -23.76
C ASP A 57 1.09 -0.76 -23.00
N GLY A 58 1.81 -0.71 -21.88
CA GLY A 58 2.00 0.49 -21.08
C GLY A 58 2.72 1.61 -21.80
N ILE A 59 3.86 1.32 -22.44
CA ILE A 59 4.62 2.31 -23.20
C ILE A 59 3.80 2.81 -24.40
N GLU A 60 3.17 1.91 -25.15
CA GLU A 60 2.32 2.27 -26.28
C GLU A 60 1.11 3.12 -25.83
N SER A 61 0.53 2.83 -24.66
CA SER A 61 -0.54 3.64 -24.06
C SER A 61 -0.07 5.05 -23.70
N LEU A 62 1.11 5.15 -23.07
CA LEU A 62 1.72 6.43 -22.71
C LEU A 62 2.18 7.23 -23.93
N ILE A 63 2.52 6.59 -25.05
CA ILE A 63 2.76 7.27 -26.33
C ILE A 63 1.44 7.72 -26.97
N GLY A 64 0.35 6.99 -26.73
CA GLY A 64 -0.96 7.22 -27.32
C GLY A 64 -1.21 6.41 -28.60
N THR A 65 -0.46 5.33 -28.83
CA THR A 65 -0.65 4.43 -29.98
C THR A 65 -1.68 3.33 -29.72
N VAL A 66 -2.00 3.04 -28.46
CA VAL A 66 -3.08 2.12 -28.05
C VAL A 66 -3.97 2.78 -26.99
N SER A 67 -5.24 2.36 -26.91
CA SER A 67 -6.21 2.84 -25.92
C SER A 67 -7.29 1.81 -25.67
N THR A 68 -7.97 1.90 -24.51
CA THR A 68 -9.14 1.07 -24.20
C THR A 68 -10.45 1.65 -24.78
N GLY A 69 -10.38 2.35 -25.92
CA GLY A 69 -11.52 3.03 -26.57
C GLY A 69 -11.61 4.54 -26.30
N ASN A 70 -12.64 5.19 -26.86
CA ASN A 70 -12.89 6.63 -26.68
C ASN A 70 -13.60 6.89 -25.33
N ASN A 71 -12.86 6.88 -24.23
CA ASN A 71 -13.38 7.14 -22.89
C ASN A 71 -12.55 8.23 -22.20
N GLN A 72 -13.20 9.29 -21.72
CA GLN A 72 -12.56 10.36 -20.95
C GLN A 72 -11.75 9.82 -19.75
N ALA A 73 -12.22 8.74 -19.11
CA ALA A 73 -11.48 8.14 -17.99
C ALA A 73 -10.10 7.60 -18.41
N TRP A 74 -9.98 7.12 -19.65
CA TRP A 74 -8.71 6.68 -20.21
C TRP A 74 -7.79 7.87 -20.47
N ASP A 75 -8.31 8.92 -21.11
CA ASP A 75 -7.52 10.12 -21.39
C ASP A 75 -7.03 10.80 -20.12
N ASP A 76 -7.87 10.85 -19.08
CA ASP A 76 -7.51 11.36 -17.76
C ASP A 76 -6.42 10.51 -17.09
N ALA A 77 -6.57 9.19 -17.13
CA ALA A 77 -5.58 8.25 -16.59
C ALA A 77 -4.21 8.41 -17.27
N ILE A 78 -4.18 8.41 -18.60
CA ILE A 78 -2.93 8.56 -19.36
C ILE A 78 -2.31 9.94 -19.18
N GLY A 79 -3.12 11.01 -19.18
CA GLY A 79 -2.64 12.36 -18.89
C GLY A 79 -1.99 12.44 -17.51
N TYR A 80 -2.65 11.88 -16.50
CA TYR A 80 -2.13 11.87 -15.14
C TYR A 80 -0.88 10.98 -15.00
N ALA A 81 -0.83 9.82 -15.65
CA ALA A 81 0.37 8.97 -15.67
C ALA A 81 1.61 9.71 -16.21
N ARG A 82 1.44 10.49 -17.30
CA ARG A 82 2.51 11.33 -17.85
C ARG A 82 2.95 12.42 -16.87
N GLU A 83 2.02 13.02 -16.12
CA GLU A 83 2.36 13.98 -15.07
C GLU A 83 3.16 13.36 -13.94
N VAL A 84 2.80 12.16 -13.49
CA VAL A 84 3.56 11.45 -12.45
C VAL A 84 4.99 11.18 -12.92
N ILE A 85 5.19 10.82 -14.19
CA ILE A 85 6.54 10.64 -14.73
C ILE A 85 7.33 11.96 -14.67
N LEU A 86 6.73 13.05 -15.14
CA LEU A 86 7.42 14.34 -15.32
C LEU A 86 7.63 15.14 -14.04
N ALA A 87 6.67 15.09 -13.13
CA ALA A 87 6.63 15.93 -11.95
C ALA A 87 5.77 15.24 -10.87
N PRO A 88 6.22 14.13 -10.27
CA PRO A 88 5.46 13.47 -9.20
C PRO A 88 5.28 14.42 -8.01
N GLU A 89 4.10 14.40 -7.41
CA GLU A 89 3.73 15.24 -6.28
C GLU A 89 2.46 14.65 -5.66
N ASP A 90 2.50 14.33 -4.36
CA ASP A 90 1.27 14.07 -3.61
C ASP A 90 0.77 15.38 -2.98
N SER A 91 -0.34 15.92 -3.49
CA SER A 91 -0.91 17.16 -2.94
C SER A 91 -2.43 17.21 -3.05
N SER A 92 -3.08 17.97 -2.15
CA SER A 92 -4.53 18.16 -2.16
C SER A 92 -5.04 18.75 -3.49
N LYS A 93 -4.20 19.53 -4.18
CA LYS A 93 -4.53 20.06 -5.52
C LYS A 93 -4.65 18.94 -6.54
N ARG A 94 -3.78 17.93 -6.49
CA ARG A 94 -3.85 16.75 -7.37
C ARG A 94 -5.00 15.84 -7.00
N ALA A 95 -5.19 15.57 -5.70
CA ALA A 95 -6.29 14.74 -5.21
C ALA A 95 -7.69 15.29 -5.54
N SER A 96 -7.83 16.61 -5.72
CA SER A 96 -9.10 17.28 -6.07
C SER A 96 -9.22 17.67 -7.55
N SER A 97 -8.26 17.26 -8.38
CA SER A 97 -8.24 17.64 -9.79
C SER A 97 -9.30 16.90 -10.62
N LYS A 98 -9.48 17.32 -11.87
CA LYS A 98 -10.54 16.80 -12.76
C LYS A 98 -10.47 15.28 -12.97
N TRP A 99 -9.28 14.68 -12.99
CA TRP A 99 -9.09 13.23 -13.15
C TRP A 99 -9.59 12.41 -11.96
N ALA A 100 -9.80 13.01 -10.78
CA ALA A 100 -10.41 12.31 -9.64
C ALA A 100 -11.84 11.82 -9.94
N ARG A 101 -12.50 12.36 -10.97
CA ARG A 101 -13.81 11.86 -11.46
C ARG A 101 -13.71 10.46 -12.06
N SER A 102 -12.51 10.09 -12.49
CA SER A 102 -12.19 8.80 -13.10
C SER A 102 -11.83 7.74 -12.04
N CYS A 103 -11.86 8.08 -10.75
CA CYS A 103 -11.73 7.14 -9.64
C CYS A 103 -12.83 6.06 -9.63
N SER A 104 -12.54 4.95 -8.98
CA SER A 104 -13.43 3.80 -8.85
C SER A 104 -14.69 4.09 -8.02
N GLU A 105 -15.69 3.23 -8.15
CA GLU A 105 -16.90 3.30 -7.31
C GLU A 105 -16.60 3.01 -5.84
N LEU A 106 -15.58 2.19 -5.54
CA LEU A 106 -15.13 1.98 -4.15
C LEU A 106 -14.62 3.28 -3.55
N HIS A 107 -13.84 4.04 -4.33
CA HIS A 107 -13.34 5.34 -3.92
C HIS A 107 -14.49 6.31 -3.62
N LYS A 108 -15.45 6.42 -4.55
CA LYS A 108 -16.62 7.29 -4.39
C LYS A 108 -17.46 6.92 -3.17
N GLU A 109 -17.71 5.63 -2.96
CA GLU A 109 -18.46 5.13 -1.80
C GLU A 109 -17.75 5.47 -0.49
N LEU A 110 -16.43 5.24 -0.39
CA LEU A 110 -15.65 5.55 0.81
C LEU A 110 -15.63 7.05 1.13
N LEU A 111 -15.60 7.93 0.12
CA LEU A 111 -15.68 9.38 0.34
C LEU A 111 -16.99 9.81 1.02
N THR A 112 -18.05 9.00 0.94
CA THR A 112 -19.32 9.26 1.64
C THR A 112 -19.33 8.80 3.09
N ARG A 113 -18.22 8.26 3.61
CA ARG A 113 -18.14 7.69 4.97
C ARG A 113 -17.30 8.52 5.93
N PHE A 114 -16.67 9.59 5.47
CA PHE A 114 -15.88 10.48 6.31
C PHE A 114 -15.97 11.94 5.84
N GLY A 115 -15.40 12.84 6.64
CA GLY A 115 -15.38 14.29 6.40
C GLY A 115 -14.10 14.93 6.94
N PRO A 116 -13.94 16.25 6.76
CA PRO A 116 -12.81 17.02 7.30
C PRO A 116 -12.57 16.80 8.81
N GLU A 117 -13.62 16.54 9.57
CA GLU A 117 -13.57 16.29 11.01
C GLU A 117 -12.77 15.03 11.36
N THR A 118 -12.73 14.03 10.46
CA THR A 118 -11.93 12.81 10.66
C THR A 118 -10.44 13.09 10.57
N ILE A 119 -10.03 13.87 9.56
CA ILE A 119 -8.65 14.33 9.41
C ILE A 119 -8.28 15.20 10.61
N LYS A 120 -9.18 16.10 11.03
CA LYS A 120 -8.94 16.96 12.18
C LYS A 120 -8.79 16.16 13.48
N ALA A 121 -9.58 15.12 13.67
CA ALA A 121 -9.43 14.20 14.80
C ALA A 121 -8.07 13.51 14.76
N ALA A 122 -7.57 13.11 13.59
CA ALA A 122 -6.25 12.51 13.45
C ALA A 122 -5.10 13.45 13.84
N GLU A 123 -5.17 14.72 13.39
CA GLU A 123 -4.22 15.77 13.77
C GLU A 123 -4.23 16.01 15.29
N LEU A 124 -5.41 16.23 15.86
CA LEU A 124 -5.59 16.48 17.29
C LEU A 124 -5.16 15.28 18.13
N GLY A 125 -5.50 14.07 17.68
CA GLY A 125 -5.15 12.85 18.37
C GLY A 125 -3.64 12.63 18.40
N THR A 126 -2.97 12.79 17.25
CA THR A 126 -1.50 12.71 17.17
C THR A 126 -0.82 13.71 18.10
N ALA A 127 -1.23 14.98 18.05
CA ALA A 127 -0.68 16.03 18.91
C ALA A 127 -0.94 15.76 20.40
N ALA A 128 -2.17 15.37 20.76
CA ALA A 128 -2.53 15.09 22.14
C ALA A 128 -1.83 13.84 22.69
N ILE A 129 -1.54 12.84 21.86
CA ILE A 129 -0.76 11.67 22.27
C ILE A 129 0.67 12.08 22.66
N ILE A 130 1.34 12.83 21.77
CA ILE A 130 2.71 13.31 22.00
C ILE A 130 2.78 14.19 23.25
N GLU A 131 1.84 15.12 23.41
CA GLU A 131 1.78 15.99 24.57
C GLU A 131 1.50 15.20 25.86
N ASN A 132 0.43 14.41 25.89
CA ASN A 132 -0.10 13.84 27.14
C ASN A 132 0.67 12.60 27.61
N HIS A 133 1.29 11.83 26.71
CA HIS A 133 1.95 10.55 27.05
C HIS A 133 3.47 10.61 26.89
N TYR A 134 4.00 11.61 26.18
CA TYR A 134 5.41 11.73 25.86
C TYR A 134 6.00 13.12 26.16
N ASN A 135 5.30 13.96 26.94
CA ASN A 135 5.74 15.29 27.38
C ASN A 135 6.19 16.20 26.22
N GLY A 136 5.54 16.08 25.06
CA GLY A 136 5.90 16.84 23.86
C GLY A 136 7.07 16.26 23.06
N ASP A 137 7.77 15.23 23.55
CA ASP A 137 8.90 14.62 22.87
C ASP A 137 8.49 13.39 22.05
N ARG A 138 8.14 13.63 20.78
CA ARG A 138 7.79 12.55 19.84
C ARG A 138 8.91 11.53 19.61
N LEU A 139 10.18 11.87 19.82
CA LEU A 139 11.31 10.96 19.61
C LEU A 139 11.52 10.00 20.79
N SER A 140 10.90 10.28 21.95
CA SER A 140 10.85 9.37 23.10
C SER A 140 9.90 8.19 22.89
N ILE A 141 9.03 8.25 21.87
CA ILE A 141 8.20 7.13 21.45
C ILE A 141 9.12 5.99 20.98
N HIS A 142 8.91 4.78 21.47
CA HIS A 142 9.64 3.61 20.95
C HIS A 142 9.10 3.29 19.55
N HIS A 143 9.94 3.42 18.53
CA HIS A 143 9.52 3.33 17.13
C HIS A 143 10.63 2.76 16.23
N ILE A 144 10.26 2.32 15.03
CA ILE A 144 11.24 2.03 13.99
C ILE A 144 11.51 3.30 13.20
N ASN A 145 12.76 3.75 13.16
CA ASN A 145 13.12 4.80 12.21
C ASN A 145 13.20 4.17 10.81
N LYS A 146 12.12 4.33 10.03
CA LYS A 146 11.95 3.64 8.73
C LYS A 146 13.10 3.92 7.77
N LYS A 147 13.66 5.14 7.78
CA LYS A 147 14.80 5.53 6.94
C LYS A 147 16.06 4.80 7.35
N ALA A 148 16.41 4.82 8.65
CA ALA A 148 17.57 4.13 9.18
C ALA A 148 17.46 2.61 8.93
N SER A 149 16.30 2.01 9.24
CA SER A 149 16.05 0.58 9.05
C SER A 149 16.12 0.17 7.57
N TYR A 150 15.56 0.97 6.66
CA TYR A 150 15.73 0.75 5.22
C TYR A 150 17.21 0.78 4.81
N LEU A 151 17.97 1.80 5.23
CA LEU A 151 19.38 1.93 4.89
C LEU A 151 20.24 0.77 5.44
N ARG A 152 19.89 0.20 6.59
CA ARG A 152 20.57 -0.98 7.16
C ARG A 152 20.39 -2.25 6.32
N HIS A 153 19.30 -2.35 5.56
CA HIS A 153 18.86 -3.62 4.94
C HIS A 153 18.70 -3.57 3.42
N ARG A 154 18.82 -2.39 2.79
CA ARG A 154 18.57 -2.23 1.34
C ARG A 154 19.47 -3.11 0.45
N ASP A 155 20.70 -3.37 0.88
CA ASP A 155 21.68 -4.12 0.07
C ASP A 155 21.43 -5.64 0.18
N ASP A 156 20.80 -6.09 1.28
CA ASP A 156 20.36 -7.48 1.51
C ASP A 156 18.90 -7.72 1.10
N ALA A 157 18.25 -6.73 0.48
CA ALA A 157 16.87 -6.84 0.04
C ALA A 157 16.74 -7.81 -1.13
N LYS A 158 15.92 -8.85 -0.98
CA LYS A 158 15.48 -9.66 -2.12
C LYS A 158 14.43 -8.86 -2.88
N VAL A 159 14.82 -8.31 -4.02
CA VAL A 159 13.96 -7.53 -4.92
C VAL A 159 13.64 -8.35 -6.17
N GLY A 160 12.40 -8.28 -6.65
CA GLY A 160 11.95 -9.07 -7.81
C GLY A 160 12.63 -8.67 -9.11
N ALA A 161 12.64 -9.59 -10.08
CA ALA A 161 13.44 -9.48 -11.30
C ALA A 161 13.24 -8.17 -12.09
N GLY A 162 12.00 -7.72 -12.29
CA GLY A 162 11.67 -6.51 -13.07
C GLY A 162 11.91 -5.18 -12.38
N PHE A 163 12.44 -5.16 -11.14
CA PHE A 163 12.52 -3.97 -10.29
C PHE A 163 13.96 -3.48 -10.10
N TYR A 164 14.59 -3.08 -11.19
CA TYR A 164 15.99 -2.66 -11.23
C TYR A 164 16.19 -1.14 -11.41
N PRO A 165 17.34 -0.59 -10.95
CA PRO A 165 18.37 -1.27 -10.15
C PRO A 165 17.93 -1.45 -8.69
N GLN A 166 18.46 -2.47 -8.00
CA GLN A 166 18.18 -2.71 -6.57
C GLN A 166 18.48 -1.49 -5.69
N SER A 167 19.47 -0.68 -6.08
CA SER A 167 19.87 0.53 -5.35
C SER A 167 18.84 1.66 -5.43
N SER A 168 17.90 1.63 -6.37
CA SER A 168 16.85 2.65 -6.51
C SER A 168 15.78 2.45 -5.43
N PRO A 169 15.59 3.42 -4.51
CA PRO A 169 14.52 3.34 -3.51
C PRO A 169 13.14 3.22 -4.14
N LEU A 170 12.94 3.84 -5.32
CA LEU A 170 11.69 3.74 -6.05
C LEU A 170 11.43 2.31 -6.54
N ALA A 171 12.41 1.70 -7.21
CA ALA A 171 12.27 0.33 -7.72
C ALA A 171 12.05 -0.68 -6.59
N ALA A 172 12.86 -0.59 -5.52
CA ALA A 172 12.73 -1.44 -4.35
C ALA A 172 11.35 -1.27 -3.67
N THR A 173 10.86 -0.04 -3.50
CA THR A 173 9.55 0.20 -2.86
C THR A 173 8.38 -0.28 -3.72
N CYS A 174 8.43 -0.08 -5.04
CA CYS A 174 7.41 -0.61 -5.96
C CYS A 174 7.30 -2.14 -5.86
N TYR A 175 8.39 -2.85 -5.60
CA TYR A 175 8.34 -4.29 -5.34
C TYR A 175 7.87 -4.60 -3.92
N GLN A 176 8.65 -4.15 -2.93
CA GLN A 176 8.56 -4.58 -1.54
C GLN A 176 7.26 -4.08 -0.88
N SER A 177 7.00 -2.78 -0.93
CA SER A 177 5.85 -2.18 -0.22
C SER A 177 4.56 -2.17 -1.05
N ALA A 178 4.62 -2.60 -2.31
CA ALA A 178 3.48 -2.53 -3.20
C ALA A 178 3.25 -3.87 -3.91
N SER A 179 3.95 -4.15 -5.01
CA SER A 179 3.63 -5.30 -5.89
C SER A 179 3.48 -6.62 -5.15
N LEU A 180 4.44 -6.95 -4.29
CA LEU A 180 4.42 -8.22 -3.58
C LEU A 180 3.28 -8.32 -2.57
N PRO A 181 3.19 -7.47 -1.52
CA PRO A 181 2.10 -7.55 -0.55
C PRO A 181 0.71 -7.37 -1.19
N CYS A 182 0.59 -6.50 -2.20
CA CYS A 182 -0.66 -6.29 -2.91
C CYS A 182 -1.09 -7.50 -3.72
N SER A 183 -0.14 -8.24 -4.31
CA SER A 183 -0.43 -9.49 -5.02
C SER A 183 -0.93 -10.57 -4.07
N LEU A 184 -0.39 -10.65 -2.86
CA LEU A 184 -0.93 -11.54 -1.82
C LEU A 184 -2.36 -11.16 -1.49
N ALA A 185 -2.66 -9.87 -1.31
CA ALA A 185 -3.99 -9.39 -0.97
C ALA A 185 -5.07 -9.74 -2.01
N VAL A 186 -4.76 -9.74 -3.31
CA VAL A 186 -5.74 -10.04 -4.38
C VAL A 186 -5.76 -11.52 -4.81
N SER A 187 -4.82 -12.33 -4.33
CA SER A 187 -4.71 -13.75 -4.69
C SER A 187 -5.81 -14.66 -4.17
N TRP A 188 -6.73 -14.14 -3.35
CA TRP A 188 -7.88 -14.93 -2.94
C TRP A 188 -8.88 -15.19 -4.07
N PHE A 189 -8.84 -14.40 -5.14
CA PHE A 189 -9.76 -14.50 -6.28
C PHE A 189 -9.09 -14.47 -7.67
N LEU A 190 -7.79 -14.18 -7.75
CA LEU A 190 -7.00 -14.26 -8.98
C LEU A 190 -6.00 -15.42 -8.89
N SER A 191 -5.59 -15.95 -10.05
CA SER A 191 -4.38 -16.80 -10.12
C SER A 191 -3.15 -16.00 -9.68
N ILE A 192 -2.06 -16.68 -9.29
CA ILE A 192 -0.82 -16.02 -8.83
C ILE A 192 -0.30 -15.05 -9.89
N GLU A 193 -0.17 -15.50 -11.14
CA GLU A 193 0.23 -14.67 -12.28
C GLU A 193 -0.63 -13.40 -12.41
N ASN A 194 -1.97 -13.54 -12.41
CA ASN A 194 -2.87 -12.40 -12.53
C ASN A 194 -2.86 -11.52 -11.27
N SER A 195 -2.54 -12.07 -10.10
CA SER A 195 -2.40 -11.32 -8.85
C SER A 195 -1.16 -10.45 -8.87
N VAL A 196 -0.02 -10.99 -9.29
CA VAL A 196 1.24 -10.25 -9.45
C VAL A 196 1.05 -9.13 -10.48
N LYS A 197 0.46 -9.47 -11.62
CA LYS A 197 0.16 -8.50 -12.67
C LYS A 197 -0.79 -7.39 -12.19
N ALA A 198 -1.91 -7.74 -11.56
CA ALA A 198 -2.87 -6.76 -11.04
C ALA A 198 -2.23 -5.84 -10.00
N ALA A 199 -1.34 -6.37 -9.16
CA ALA A 199 -0.66 -5.59 -8.14
C ALA A 199 0.25 -4.50 -8.70
N TYR A 200 0.78 -4.63 -9.92
CA TYR A 200 1.58 -3.57 -10.54
C TYR A 200 0.79 -2.28 -10.79
N ILE A 201 -0.55 -2.32 -10.75
CA ILE A 201 -1.37 -1.10 -10.85
C ILE A 201 -1.02 -0.08 -9.75
N SER A 202 -0.54 -0.53 -8.58
CA SER A 202 -0.18 0.36 -7.47
C SER A 202 1.10 1.16 -7.70
N HIS A 203 1.90 0.87 -8.74
CA HIS A 203 3.16 1.61 -8.95
C HIS A 203 2.93 3.09 -9.21
N LEU A 204 1.83 3.46 -9.86
CA LEU A 204 1.52 4.88 -10.11
C LEU A 204 1.47 5.66 -8.80
N SER A 205 0.80 5.11 -7.79
CA SER A 205 0.64 5.70 -6.45
C SER A 205 1.97 5.81 -5.72
N VAL A 206 2.82 4.78 -5.81
CA VAL A 206 4.17 4.80 -5.22
C VAL A 206 5.06 5.85 -5.90
N CYS A 207 4.98 5.93 -7.24
CA CYS A 207 5.73 6.90 -8.02
C CYS A 207 5.33 8.34 -7.73
N ASP A 208 4.04 8.59 -7.45
CA ASP A 208 3.58 9.93 -7.10
C ASP A 208 3.99 10.33 -5.68
N ASP A 209 3.85 9.41 -4.72
CA ASP A 209 4.16 9.60 -3.30
C ASP A 209 5.65 9.84 -3.03
N LEU A 210 6.52 9.03 -3.64
CA LEU A 210 7.96 9.10 -3.43
C LEU A 210 8.65 10.14 -4.32
N GLY A 211 7.89 11.00 -5.00
CA GLY A 211 8.40 11.95 -5.96
C GLY A 211 9.54 12.84 -5.44
N SER A 212 9.38 13.37 -4.22
CA SER A 212 10.37 14.23 -3.55
C SER A 212 11.66 13.49 -3.13
N PHE A 213 11.61 12.17 -2.96
CA PHE A 213 12.74 11.34 -2.56
C PHE A 213 13.51 10.75 -3.74
N THR A 214 12.98 10.88 -4.96
CA THR A 214 13.39 10.09 -6.12
C THR A 214 13.49 10.95 -7.39
N GLU A 215 13.78 12.25 -7.26
CA GLU A 215 13.88 13.17 -8.40
C GLU A 215 14.83 12.66 -9.51
N GLU A 216 15.90 11.95 -9.12
CA GLU A 216 16.89 11.35 -10.02
C GLU A 216 16.42 10.04 -10.69
N ASP A 217 15.38 9.38 -10.17
CA ASP A 217 14.86 8.10 -10.66
C ASP A 217 13.92 8.23 -11.88
N TYR A 218 14.16 9.22 -12.77
CA TYR A 218 13.28 9.47 -13.93
C TYR A 218 13.06 8.21 -14.79
N ASP A 219 14.13 7.50 -15.14
CA ASP A 219 14.05 6.31 -15.98
C ASP A 219 13.37 5.13 -15.26
N VAL A 220 13.56 5.00 -13.94
CA VAL A 220 12.87 3.99 -13.12
C VAL A 220 11.38 4.31 -13.07
N ARG A 221 11.03 5.57 -12.80
CA ARG A 221 9.64 6.03 -12.76
C ARG A 221 8.93 5.79 -14.07
N MET A 222 9.57 6.10 -15.19
CA MET A 222 9.04 5.81 -16.53
C MET A 222 8.72 4.32 -16.70
N ARG A 223 9.59 3.41 -16.26
CA ARG A 223 9.33 1.95 -16.31
C ARG A 223 8.17 1.54 -15.41
N MET A 224 8.17 1.96 -14.14
CA MET A 224 7.16 1.58 -13.16
C MET A 224 5.76 2.09 -13.55
N VAL A 225 5.67 3.36 -14.00
CA VAL A 225 4.41 3.92 -14.49
C VAL A 225 3.97 3.24 -15.79
N ALA A 226 4.89 2.91 -16.70
CA ALA A 226 4.55 2.17 -17.91
C ALA A 226 3.94 0.80 -17.58
N ILE A 227 4.56 0.00 -16.72
CA ILE A 227 4.00 -1.30 -16.32
C ILE A 227 2.60 -1.13 -15.71
N SER A 228 2.43 -0.22 -14.76
CA SER A 228 1.12 0.06 -14.15
C SER A 228 0.06 0.49 -15.18
N THR A 229 0.44 1.31 -16.16
CA THR A 229 -0.43 1.71 -17.28
C THR A 229 -0.81 0.51 -18.14
N GLY A 230 0.14 -0.40 -18.39
CA GLY A 230 -0.11 -1.64 -19.11
C GLY A 230 -1.11 -2.56 -18.40
N VAL A 231 -1.08 -2.60 -17.07
CA VAL A 231 -2.10 -3.31 -16.27
C VAL A 231 -3.48 -2.69 -16.49
N ALA A 232 -3.58 -1.35 -16.38
CA ALA A 232 -4.84 -0.65 -16.61
C ALA A 232 -5.40 -0.89 -18.02
N HIS A 233 -4.53 -0.93 -19.03
CA HIS A 233 -4.88 -1.29 -20.41
C HIS A 233 -5.44 -2.71 -20.51
N GLN A 234 -4.70 -3.69 -19.98
CA GLN A 234 -4.96 -5.10 -20.19
C GLN A 234 -6.15 -5.64 -19.39
N PHE A 235 -6.36 -5.16 -18.17
CA PHE A 235 -7.56 -5.49 -17.40
C PHE A 235 -8.78 -4.65 -17.85
N GLY A 236 -8.56 -3.39 -18.25
CA GLY A 236 -9.62 -2.49 -18.69
C GLY A 236 -10.76 -2.33 -17.67
N GLY A 237 -11.93 -1.91 -18.16
CA GLY A 237 -13.17 -1.88 -17.38
C GLY A 237 -13.03 -1.11 -16.06
N LYS A 238 -13.34 -1.77 -14.93
CA LYS A 238 -13.29 -1.16 -13.59
C LYS A 238 -11.86 -0.95 -13.08
N ALA A 239 -10.88 -1.73 -13.55
CA ALA A 239 -9.47 -1.57 -13.16
C ALA A 239 -8.90 -0.22 -13.62
N LEU A 240 -9.40 0.33 -14.74
CA LEU A 240 -9.06 1.69 -15.16
C LEU A 240 -9.40 2.74 -14.11
N GLY A 241 -10.55 2.59 -13.43
CA GLY A 241 -10.95 3.57 -12.43
C GLY A 241 -10.04 3.57 -11.20
N VAL A 242 -9.53 2.39 -10.86
CA VAL A 242 -8.60 2.19 -9.73
C VAL A 242 -7.22 2.78 -9.99
N PHE A 243 -6.80 2.84 -11.25
CA PHE A 243 -5.47 3.35 -11.63
C PHE A 243 -5.23 4.76 -11.05
N VAL A 244 -6.25 5.61 -11.03
CA VAL A 244 -6.17 6.97 -10.46
C VAL A 244 -6.59 7.03 -8.98
N ASP A 245 -7.10 5.97 -8.37
CA ASP A 245 -7.55 6.01 -6.97
C ASP A 245 -6.39 6.29 -6.00
N GLY A 246 -5.25 5.66 -6.22
CA GLY A 246 -4.11 5.79 -5.32
C GLY A 246 -3.35 7.12 -5.47
N THR A 247 -3.93 8.06 -6.20
CA THR A 247 -3.44 9.43 -6.41
C THR A 247 -4.20 10.44 -5.55
N ALA A 248 -5.24 9.95 -4.88
CA ALA A 248 -6.14 10.74 -4.06
C ALA A 248 -5.78 10.61 -2.56
N LYS A 249 -4.48 10.48 -2.24
CA LYS A 249 -4.02 10.29 -0.86
C LYS A 249 -4.47 11.42 0.06
N GLN A 250 -4.46 12.63 -0.47
CA GLN A 250 -4.89 13.85 0.22
C GLN A 250 -6.38 14.19 0.02
N ALA A 251 -7.23 13.22 -0.34
CA ALA A 251 -8.64 13.45 -0.55
C ALA A 251 -9.41 13.71 0.75
N VAL A 252 -10.40 14.58 0.65
CA VAL A 252 -11.29 14.96 1.76
C VAL A 252 -12.68 14.40 1.49
N GLY A 253 -13.24 13.71 2.48
CA GLY A 253 -14.57 13.11 2.38
C GLY A 253 -15.69 14.15 2.28
N THR A 254 -16.87 13.71 1.85
CA THR A 254 -17.99 14.58 1.48
C THR A 254 -19.01 14.81 2.59
N VAL A 255 -18.90 14.08 3.71
CA VAL A 255 -19.85 14.17 4.82
C VAL A 255 -19.47 15.29 5.79
N THR A 256 -20.49 15.93 6.36
CA THR A 256 -20.36 16.84 7.51
C THR A 256 -21.32 16.35 8.60
N GLY A 257 -20.90 16.35 9.87
CA GLY A 257 -21.75 15.94 11.01
C GLY A 257 -21.40 14.60 11.67
N VAL A 258 -22.34 14.01 12.43
CA VAL A 258 -22.09 12.82 13.28
C VAL A 258 -21.77 11.61 12.40
N LEU A 259 -20.50 11.23 12.41
CA LEU A 259 -19.96 10.02 11.81
C LEU A 259 -19.76 8.97 12.89
N GLU A 260 -19.94 7.69 12.56
CA GLU A 260 -19.43 6.59 13.39
C GLU A 260 -17.90 6.68 13.39
N PRO A 261 -17.25 7.08 14.50
CA PRO A 261 -15.87 7.59 14.47
C PRO A 261 -14.84 6.61 13.90
N ILE A 262 -15.01 5.33 14.20
CA ILE A 262 -14.10 4.26 13.79
C ILE A 262 -14.29 3.92 12.32
N GLU A 263 -15.53 3.87 11.86
CA GLU A 263 -15.85 3.59 10.45
C GLU A 263 -15.34 4.72 9.55
N ALA A 264 -15.50 5.97 9.99
CA ALA A 264 -14.96 7.13 9.29
C ALA A 264 -13.43 7.10 9.21
N ALA A 265 -12.75 6.78 10.32
CA ALA A 265 -11.29 6.65 10.34
C ALA A 265 -10.80 5.53 9.39
N MET A 266 -11.45 4.36 9.40
CA MET A 266 -11.15 3.27 8.47
C MET A 266 -11.37 3.67 7.02
N ALA A 267 -12.47 4.37 6.71
CA ALA A 267 -12.78 4.79 5.35
C ALA A 267 -11.77 5.83 4.83
N TRP A 268 -11.46 6.85 5.64
CA TRP A 268 -10.43 7.84 5.33
C TRP A 268 -9.09 7.20 5.02
N ARG A 269 -8.65 6.25 5.85
CA ARG A 269 -7.36 5.56 5.67
C ARG A 269 -7.34 4.56 4.53
N THR A 270 -8.50 3.98 4.20
CA THR A 270 -8.64 3.18 2.97
C THR A 270 -8.41 4.03 1.72
N ILE A 271 -8.87 5.28 1.71
CA ILE A 271 -8.63 6.21 0.59
C ILE A 271 -7.19 6.71 0.60
N SER A 272 -6.77 7.32 1.71
CA SER A 272 -5.46 7.97 1.81
C SER A 272 -4.28 7.00 1.71
N GLY A 273 -4.49 5.73 2.08
CA GLY A 273 -3.51 4.65 1.93
C GLY A 273 -3.58 3.88 0.62
N CYS A 274 -4.38 4.31 -0.35
CA CYS A 274 -4.54 3.63 -1.65
C CYS A 274 -5.09 2.19 -1.54
N GLY A 275 -5.95 1.92 -0.57
CA GLY A 275 -6.50 0.60 -0.29
C GLY A 275 -7.46 0.06 -1.36
N THR A 276 -8.11 0.94 -2.13
CA THR A 276 -9.18 0.56 -3.07
C THR A 276 -8.73 -0.38 -4.19
N ILE A 277 -7.43 -0.46 -4.45
CA ILE A 277 -6.83 -1.39 -5.41
C ILE A 277 -7.17 -2.84 -5.06
N TYR A 278 -7.22 -3.20 -3.78
CA TYR A 278 -7.17 -4.58 -3.30
C TYR A 278 -8.54 -5.26 -3.26
N SER A 279 -9.28 -5.19 -4.36
CA SER A 279 -10.69 -5.59 -4.41
C SER A 279 -11.06 -6.40 -5.64
N LYS A 280 -11.78 -7.50 -5.42
CA LYS A 280 -12.42 -8.28 -6.49
C LYS A 280 -13.38 -7.44 -7.32
N TYR A 281 -13.98 -6.41 -6.74
CA TYR A 281 -14.88 -5.51 -7.46
C TYR A 281 -14.23 -4.89 -8.70
N ASN A 282 -12.93 -4.65 -8.67
CA ASN A 282 -12.21 -3.97 -9.74
C ASN A 282 -11.75 -4.92 -10.85
N PHE A 283 -11.47 -6.16 -10.50
CA PHE A 283 -10.82 -7.15 -11.35
C PHE A 283 -11.73 -8.34 -11.69
N GLY A 284 -12.98 -8.32 -11.24
CA GLY A 284 -13.98 -9.36 -11.49
C GLY A 284 -15.38 -8.96 -11.03
N GLU A 285 -16.28 -9.95 -10.99
CA GLU A 285 -17.65 -9.75 -10.53
C GLU A 285 -17.75 -9.90 -9.01
N CYS A 286 -18.20 -8.84 -8.36
CA CYS A 286 -18.37 -8.72 -6.93
C CYS A 286 -19.32 -7.56 -6.62
N ASP A 287 -20.09 -7.69 -5.54
CA ASP A 287 -20.86 -6.57 -4.99
C ASP A 287 -19.93 -5.55 -4.36
N LEU A 288 -20.35 -4.28 -4.35
CA LEU A 288 -19.54 -3.16 -3.84
C LEU A 288 -19.17 -3.36 -2.37
N ASP A 289 -20.13 -3.74 -1.52
CA ASP A 289 -19.91 -3.94 -0.08
C ASP A 289 -18.89 -5.04 0.22
N ILE A 290 -18.95 -6.14 -0.53
CA ILE A 290 -17.94 -7.21 -0.43
C ILE A 290 -16.57 -6.68 -0.90
N GLY A 291 -16.57 -5.86 -1.95
CA GLY A 291 -15.38 -5.25 -2.50
C GLY A 291 -14.64 -4.30 -1.55
N LEU A 292 -15.29 -3.81 -0.50
CA LEU A 292 -14.69 -2.88 0.48
C LEU A 292 -13.94 -3.58 1.62
N VAL A 293 -14.25 -4.86 1.90
CA VAL A 293 -13.71 -5.57 3.07
C VAL A 293 -12.19 -5.73 3.01
N GLY A 294 -11.65 -6.16 1.87
CA GLY A 294 -10.20 -6.30 1.65
C GLY A 294 -9.44 -4.98 1.83
N PRO A 295 -9.80 -3.92 1.07
CA PRO A 295 -9.24 -2.58 1.21
C PRO A 295 -9.21 -2.04 2.64
N ILE A 296 -10.35 -2.14 3.36
CA ILE A 296 -10.47 -1.66 4.73
C ILE A 296 -9.60 -2.46 5.68
N ALA A 297 -9.66 -3.79 5.62
CA ALA A 297 -8.87 -4.65 6.50
C ALA A 297 -7.37 -4.45 6.28
N MET A 298 -6.95 -4.29 5.03
CA MET A 298 -5.55 -4.04 4.67
C MET A 298 -5.04 -2.74 5.31
N MET A 299 -5.73 -1.62 5.09
CA MET A 299 -5.28 -0.34 5.62
C MET A 299 -5.42 -0.22 7.14
N ALA A 300 -6.45 -0.82 7.74
CA ALA A 300 -6.57 -0.90 9.19
C ALA A 300 -5.42 -1.70 9.82
N THR A 301 -5.00 -2.79 9.18
CA THR A 301 -3.85 -3.59 9.64
C THR A 301 -2.56 -2.78 9.57
N HIS A 302 -2.36 -2.05 8.48
CA HIS A 302 -1.18 -1.18 8.30
C HIS A 302 -1.13 -0.15 9.43
N ASP A 303 -2.22 0.58 9.63
CA ASP A 303 -2.28 1.63 10.65
C ASP A 303 -2.09 1.09 12.07
N LEU A 304 -2.59 -0.13 12.38
CA LEU A 304 -2.31 -0.79 13.66
C LEU A 304 -0.81 -1.07 13.85
N LEU A 305 -0.15 -1.65 12.85
CA LEU A 305 1.26 -2.06 12.97
C LEU A 305 2.23 -0.88 12.87
N ASP A 306 1.81 0.24 12.30
CA ASP A 306 2.66 1.41 12.05
C ASP A 306 2.41 2.57 13.01
N TRP A 307 1.40 2.48 13.89
CA TRP A 307 0.92 3.59 14.71
C TRP A 307 2.03 4.29 15.50
N ARG A 308 2.94 3.51 16.10
CA ARG A 308 4.10 4.06 16.82
C ARG A 308 5.01 4.89 15.92
N CYS A 309 5.32 4.38 14.73
CA CYS A 309 6.19 5.05 13.77
C CYS A 309 5.55 6.33 13.25
N ASP A 310 4.26 6.29 12.90
CA ASP A 310 3.56 7.45 12.36
C ASP A 310 3.50 8.60 13.38
N VAL A 311 3.12 8.30 14.63
CA VAL A 311 3.08 9.34 15.68
C VAL A 311 4.49 9.84 16.02
N ALA A 312 5.49 8.97 16.08
CA ALA A 312 6.88 9.38 16.29
C ALA A 312 7.39 10.30 15.16
N ALA A 313 6.96 10.07 13.92
CA ALA A 313 7.25 10.95 12.77
C ALA A 313 6.46 12.26 12.81
N GLY A 314 5.47 12.40 13.70
CA GLY A 314 4.51 13.51 13.69
C GLY A 314 3.51 13.42 12.53
N ASN A 315 3.40 12.26 11.90
CA ASN A 315 2.45 12.01 10.81
C ASN A 315 1.07 11.70 11.40
N HIS A 316 0.07 12.47 10.96
CA HIS A 316 -1.31 12.30 11.41
C HIS A 316 -2.08 11.26 10.58
N GLU A 317 -1.56 10.80 9.45
CA GLU A 317 -2.21 9.85 8.52
C GLU A 317 -2.28 8.41 9.08
N ASN A 318 -2.95 8.25 10.23
CA ASN A 318 -3.17 6.97 10.88
C ASN A 318 -4.56 6.94 11.54
N ALA A 319 -5.36 5.91 11.24
CA ALA A 319 -6.74 5.80 11.73
C ALA A 319 -6.81 5.68 13.25
N VAL A 320 -5.83 5.05 13.90
CA VAL A 320 -5.85 4.86 15.36
C VAL A 320 -5.66 6.21 16.05
N SER A 321 -4.84 7.11 15.49
CA SER A 321 -4.72 8.50 15.93
C SER A 321 -6.04 9.26 15.78
N ALA A 322 -6.77 9.06 14.68
CA ALA A 322 -8.10 9.66 14.50
C ALA A 322 -9.10 9.17 15.55
N VAL A 323 -9.13 7.86 15.80
CA VAL A 323 -9.98 7.24 16.82
C VAL A 323 -9.67 7.78 18.23
N TYR A 324 -8.39 7.98 18.55
CA TYR A 324 -8.01 8.65 19.80
C TYR A 324 -8.48 10.11 19.84
N GLY A 325 -8.33 10.87 18.75
CA GLY A 325 -8.79 12.25 18.65
C GLY A 325 -10.30 12.43 18.76
N PHE A 326 -11.07 11.39 18.39
CA PHE A 326 -12.51 11.33 18.64
C PHE A 326 -12.87 11.02 20.12
N GLY A 327 -11.89 10.77 20.98
CA GLY A 327 -12.10 10.53 22.41
C GLY A 327 -12.42 9.07 22.79
N VAL A 328 -12.13 8.10 21.91
CA VAL A 328 -12.33 6.68 22.23
C VAL A 328 -11.28 6.22 23.25
N ALA A 329 -11.73 5.72 24.41
CA ALA A 329 -10.86 5.43 25.56
C ALA A 329 -9.80 4.33 25.31
N SER A 330 -10.09 3.34 24.47
CA SER A 330 -9.15 2.28 24.10
C SER A 330 -9.07 2.21 22.58
N PRO A 331 -8.38 3.18 21.93
CA PRO A 331 -8.46 3.37 20.49
C PRO A 331 -7.93 2.16 19.73
N PHE A 332 -6.76 1.64 20.10
CA PHE A 332 -6.13 0.50 19.43
C PHE A 332 -6.98 -0.77 19.52
N HIS A 333 -7.44 -1.13 20.73
CA HIS A 333 -8.27 -2.31 20.93
C HIS A 333 -9.62 -2.21 20.20
N THR A 334 -10.33 -1.08 20.36
CA THR A 334 -11.64 -0.89 19.71
C THR A 334 -11.50 -0.88 18.19
N PHE A 335 -10.39 -0.33 17.67
CA PHE A 335 -10.07 -0.34 16.24
C PHE A 335 -9.80 -1.76 15.72
N LEU A 336 -8.94 -2.53 16.41
CA LEU A 336 -8.68 -3.95 16.10
C LEU A 336 -9.97 -4.78 16.11
N GLU A 337 -10.82 -4.64 17.14
CA GLU A 337 -12.08 -5.36 17.22
C GLU A 337 -13.01 -5.00 16.06
N THR A 338 -13.09 -3.71 15.70
CA THR A 338 -13.95 -3.23 14.60
C THR A 338 -13.44 -3.72 13.24
N MET A 339 -12.13 -3.67 13.00
CA MET A 339 -11.52 -4.27 11.81
C MET A 339 -11.86 -5.77 11.70
N LEU A 340 -11.77 -6.53 12.79
CA LEU A 340 -12.10 -7.96 12.78
C LEU A 340 -13.60 -8.23 12.55
N LYS A 341 -14.49 -7.32 13.00
CA LYS A 341 -15.92 -7.39 12.65
C LYS A 341 -16.14 -7.11 11.16
N GLU A 342 -15.41 -6.17 10.57
CA GLU A 342 -15.45 -5.90 9.13
C GLU A 342 -15.01 -7.12 8.32
N VAL A 343 -13.89 -7.74 8.72
CA VAL A 343 -13.39 -8.97 8.10
C VAL A 343 -14.46 -10.06 8.09
N LEU A 344 -15.29 -10.20 9.13
CA LEU A 344 -16.36 -11.20 9.17
C LEU A 344 -17.44 -11.02 8.09
N LYS A 345 -17.59 -9.83 7.49
CA LYS A 345 -18.52 -9.62 6.37
C LYS A 345 -18.07 -10.36 5.11
N HIS A 346 -16.75 -10.47 4.90
CA HIS A 346 -16.18 -11.31 3.85
C HIS A 346 -14.78 -11.86 4.25
N PRO A 347 -14.74 -12.96 5.03
CA PRO A 347 -13.53 -13.39 5.74
C PRO A 347 -12.31 -13.64 4.85
N ARG A 348 -12.51 -14.26 3.68
CA ARG A 348 -11.40 -14.57 2.78
C ARG A 348 -10.74 -13.31 2.21
N SER A 349 -11.54 -12.30 1.88
CA SER A 349 -11.00 -11.04 1.36
C SER A 349 -10.25 -10.26 2.45
N GLY A 350 -10.83 -10.17 3.65
CA GLY A 350 -10.21 -9.44 4.75
C GLY A 350 -8.91 -10.09 5.23
N LEU A 351 -8.87 -11.42 5.35
CA LEU A 351 -7.69 -12.14 5.82
C LEU A 351 -6.53 -12.09 4.81
N TYR A 352 -6.79 -12.15 3.51
CA TYR A 352 -5.72 -11.99 2.52
C TYR A 352 -5.15 -10.56 2.52
N GLY A 353 -6.01 -9.54 2.74
CA GLY A 353 -5.55 -8.16 2.95
C GLY A 353 -4.66 -8.02 4.20
N ILE A 354 -5.05 -8.62 5.32
CA ILE A 354 -4.22 -8.71 6.54
C ILE A 354 -2.88 -9.39 6.21
N ALA A 355 -2.90 -10.52 5.51
CA ALA A 355 -1.69 -11.28 5.18
C ALA A 355 -0.70 -10.45 4.35
N GLY A 356 -1.16 -9.73 3.32
CA GLY A 356 -0.29 -8.87 2.52
C GLY A 356 0.46 -7.85 3.38
N VAL A 357 -0.23 -7.21 4.32
CA VAL A 357 0.38 -6.19 5.20
C VAL A 357 1.29 -6.82 6.25
N LEU A 358 0.91 -7.94 6.85
CA LEU A 358 1.78 -8.64 7.80
C LEU A 358 3.08 -9.08 7.14
N TYR A 359 3.00 -9.59 5.91
CA TYR A 359 4.18 -9.93 5.12
C TYR A 359 5.08 -8.70 5.01
N MET A 360 4.50 -7.56 4.60
CA MET A 360 5.24 -6.33 4.43
C MET A 360 5.93 -5.86 5.72
N HIS A 361 5.19 -5.79 6.83
CA HIS A 361 5.72 -5.28 8.10
C HIS A 361 6.82 -6.17 8.71
N PHE A 362 6.72 -7.49 8.57
CA PHE A 362 7.64 -8.44 9.19
C PHE A 362 8.78 -8.92 8.29
N THR A 363 8.81 -8.57 7.01
CA THR A 363 9.89 -9.00 6.10
C THR A 363 10.68 -7.86 5.47
N ILE A 364 10.13 -6.65 5.39
CA ILE A 364 10.74 -5.53 4.65
C ILE A 364 11.49 -4.60 5.59
N GLY A 365 12.75 -4.34 5.25
CA GLY A 365 13.70 -3.50 5.99
C GLY A 365 13.11 -2.19 6.49
N ARG A 366 12.33 -1.50 5.65
CA ARG A 366 11.68 -0.22 5.98
C ARG A 366 10.77 -0.29 7.20
N TYR A 367 10.03 -1.38 7.41
CA TYR A 367 8.99 -1.45 8.45
C TYR A 367 9.49 -2.02 9.77
N GLY A 368 10.39 -3.00 9.74
CA GLY A 368 11.12 -3.45 10.93
C GLY A 368 10.25 -3.96 12.08
N ALA A 369 9.02 -4.44 11.84
CA ALA A 369 8.10 -4.80 12.92
C ALA A 369 8.65 -5.92 13.82
N TRP A 370 9.58 -6.74 13.30
CA TRP A 370 10.33 -7.73 14.06
C TRP A 370 11.23 -7.14 15.14
N GLU A 371 11.47 -5.83 15.24
CA GLU A 371 12.32 -5.25 16.29
C GLU A 371 11.54 -4.95 17.59
N TYR A 372 10.21 -4.84 17.54
CA TYR A 372 9.42 -4.55 18.74
C TYR A 372 9.46 -5.70 19.75
N ARG A 373 9.85 -5.38 20.99
CA ARG A 373 9.97 -6.30 22.14
C ARG A 373 9.41 -5.65 23.39
N GLY A 374 9.21 -6.45 24.44
CA GLY A 374 8.88 -5.96 25.76
C GLY A 374 7.71 -6.68 26.40
N GLU A 375 7.23 -6.10 27.49
CA GLU A 375 6.04 -6.60 28.19
C GLU A 375 4.77 -6.18 27.45
N HIS A 376 3.81 -7.09 27.36
CA HIS A 376 2.52 -6.85 26.72
C HIS A 376 1.38 -7.47 27.53
N LYS A 377 0.18 -6.96 27.32
CA LYS A 377 -1.05 -7.53 27.88
C LYS A 377 -1.31 -8.93 27.29
N PRO A 378 -2.13 -9.78 27.94
CA PRO A 378 -2.61 -11.00 27.31
C PRO A 378 -3.48 -10.70 26.08
N GLY A 379 -3.64 -11.69 25.20
CA GLY A 379 -4.57 -11.61 24.07
C GLY A 379 -6.01 -11.34 24.53
N CYS A 380 -6.77 -10.60 23.71
CA CYS A 380 -8.19 -10.35 23.98
C CYS A 380 -9.05 -11.52 23.47
N ASP A 381 -9.77 -12.20 24.36
CA ASP A 381 -10.66 -13.34 24.01
C ASP A 381 -11.65 -13.00 22.89
N ARG A 382 -12.14 -11.76 22.87
CA ARG A 382 -13.07 -11.30 21.83
C ARG A 382 -12.37 -11.21 20.47
N CYS A 383 -11.21 -10.57 20.40
CA CYS A 383 -10.41 -10.47 19.16
C CYS A 383 -10.00 -11.87 18.67
N VAL A 384 -9.55 -12.75 19.57
CA VAL A 384 -9.21 -14.15 19.26
C VAL A 384 -10.43 -14.88 18.68
N SER A 385 -11.60 -14.74 19.31
CA SER A 385 -12.84 -15.38 18.85
C SER A 385 -13.27 -14.87 17.47
N LEU A 386 -13.18 -13.56 17.22
CA LEU A 386 -13.52 -12.97 15.92
C LEU A 386 -12.56 -13.47 14.82
N LEU A 387 -11.25 -13.44 15.09
CA LEU A 387 -10.25 -13.90 14.13
C LEU A 387 -10.41 -15.40 13.84
N TYR A 388 -10.61 -16.23 14.87
CA TYR A 388 -10.84 -17.67 14.71
C TYR A 388 -12.05 -17.97 13.83
N ARG A 389 -13.16 -17.25 14.05
CA ARG A 389 -14.37 -17.38 13.23
C ARG A 389 -14.12 -16.97 11.79
N ALA A 390 -13.41 -15.87 11.57
CA ALA A 390 -13.04 -15.42 10.24
C ALA A 390 -12.15 -16.46 9.54
N THR A 391 -11.11 -16.97 10.21
CA THR A 391 -10.20 -17.99 9.67
C THR A 391 -10.95 -19.23 9.22
N LYS A 392 -11.85 -19.75 10.08
CA LYS A 392 -12.70 -20.89 9.72
C LYS A 392 -13.62 -20.60 8.55
N ALA A 393 -14.30 -19.46 8.56
CA ALA A 393 -15.24 -19.09 7.50
C ALA A 393 -14.55 -18.83 6.15
N ALA A 394 -13.27 -18.45 6.16
CA ALA A 394 -12.45 -18.31 4.96
C ALA A 394 -11.92 -19.66 4.41
N GLY A 395 -12.10 -20.77 5.14
CA GLY A 395 -11.52 -22.07 4.78
C GLY A 395 -10.01 -22.16 5.03
N LEU A 396 -9.47 -21.30 5.88
CA LEU A 396 -8.05 -21.23 6.22
C LEU A 396 -7.75 -21.98 7.52
N VAL A 397 -6.48 -22.29 7.77
CA VAL A 397 -6.07 -23.04 8.95
C VAL A 397 -5.80 -22.09 10.11
N TRP A 398 -6.34 -22.45 11.28
CA TRP A 398 -5.95 -21.85 12.54
C TRP A 398 -4.66 -22.52 13.03
N ALA A 399 -3.54 -21.87 12.77
CA ALA A 399 -2.20 -22.30 13.13
C ALA A 399 -1.37 -21.07 13.58
N PRO A 400 -1.60 -20.56 14.81
CA PRO A 400 -0.83 -19.45 15.34
C PRO A 400 0.67 -19.81 15.43
N GLU A 401 1.52 -19.04 14.77
CA GLU A 401 2.97 -19.21 14.73
C GLU A 401 3.69 -17.87 14.94
N PRO A 402 4.77 -17.79 15.73
CA PRO A 402 5.49 -16.53 15.92
C PRO A 402 5.98 -15.93 14.59
N PRO A 403 5.87 -14.60 14.38
CA PRO A 403 6.54 -13.94 13.27
C PRO A 403 8.07 -13.98 13.43
N PRO A 404 8.82 -13.66 12.35
CA PRO A 404 10.26 -13.44 12.43
C PRO A 404 10.64 -12.46 13.55
N ARG A 405 11.72 -12.78 14.28
CA ARG A 405 12.30 -11.94 15.34
C ARG A 405 13.54 -11.18 14.87
N SER A 406 13.94 -11.34 13.62
CA SER A 406 15.02 -10.57 13.02
C SER A 406 14.82 -10.46 11.51
N TYR A 407 15.52 -9.52 10.87
CA TYR A 407 15.55 -9.46 9.41
C TYR A 407 16.02 -10.79 8.81
N ALA A 408 17.04 -11.42 9.40
CA ALA A 408 17.57 -12.71 8.94
C ALA A 408 16.55 -13.85 9.05
N GLU A 409 15.75 -13.92 10.12
CA GLU A 409 14.69 -14.93 10.26
C GLU A 409 13.57 -14.78 9.22
N GLY A 410 13.39 -13.58 8.64
CA GLY A 410 12.44 -13.36 7.54
C GLY A 410 12.92 -13.83 6.17
N ASP A 411 14.11 -14.43 6.05
CA ASP A 411 14.72 -14.72 4.75
C ASP A 411 13.97 -15.77 3.91
N GLU A 412 13.42 -16.78 4.58
CA GLU A 412 12.59 -17.81 3.95
C GLU A 412 11.32 -17.18 3.35
N ALA A 413 10.61 -16.36 4.13
CA ALA A 413 9.42 -15.66 3.65
C ALA A 413 9.76 -14.73 2.48
N ARG A 414 10.90 -14.02 2.52
CA ARG A 414 11.36 -13.20 1.38
C ARG A 414 11.68 -14.03 0.15
N GLU A 415 12.23 -15.23 0.31
CA GLU A 415 12.47 -16.13 -0.81
C GLU A 415 11.16 -16.62 -1.43
N LEU A 416 10.21 -17.05 -0.60
CA LEU A 416 8.87 -17.43 -1.04
C LEU A 416 8.18 -16.28 -1.77
N GLY A 417 8.30 -15.05 -1.26
CA GLY A 417 7.78 -13.86 -1.93
C GLY A 417 8.44 -13.57 -3.29
N ARG A 418 9.74 -13.85 -3.42
CA ARG A 418 10.44 -13.74 -4.71
C ARG A 418 9.98 -14.82 -5.69
N LEU A 419 9.83 -16.06 -5.25
CA LEU A 419 9.31 -17.16 -6.08
C LEU A 419 7.86 -16.91 -6.49
N TRP A 420 7.03 -16.41 -5.59
CA TRP A 420 5.66 -15.97 -5.87
C TRP A 420 5.62 -14.93 -7.01
N SER A 421 6.48 -13.92 -6.94
CA SER A 421 6.52 -12.83 -7.92
C SER A 421 7.11 -13.27 -9.27
N ASP A 422 8.23 -13.97 -9.25
CA ASP A 422 9.09 -14.15 -10.43
C ASP A 422 8.89 -15.52 -11.10
N HIS A 423 8.32 -16.49 -10.37
CA HIS A 423 8.05 -17.85 -10.85
C HIS A 423 6.58 -18.25 -10.78
N PHE A 424 5.72 -17.39 -10.22
CA PHE A 424 4.30 -17.67 -9.99
C PHE A 424 4.05 -18.98 -9.24
N THR A 425 4.95 -19.32 -8.31
CA THR A 425 4.86 -20.52 -7.49
C THR A 425 4.51 -20.17 -6.05
N ASP A 426 3.52 -20.91 -5.54
CA ASP A 426 3.21 -21.01 -4.12
C ASP A 426 2.72 -22.44 -3.88
N ASP A 427 3.31 -23.14 -2.93
CA ASP A 427 2.80 -24.43 -2.46
C ASP A 427 1.63 -24.26 -1.48
N GLY A 428 1.05 -23.05 -1.42
CA GLY A 428 -0.02 -22.64 -0.52
C GLY A 428 0.48 -22.17 0.85
N SER A 429 1.79 -21.96 1.00
CA SER A 429 2.41 -21.70 2.29
C SER A 429 2.46 -20.22 2.65
N LEU A 430 2.66 -19.30 1.70
CA LEU A 430 3.03 -17.93 2.05
C LEU A 430 1.92 -17.16 2.75
N VAL A 431 0.70 -17.13 2.19
CA VAL A 431 -0.45 -16.46 2.83
C VAL A 431 -0.79 -17.12 4.17
N GLN A 432 -0.73 -18.45 4.24
CA GLN A 432 -1.06 -19.20 5.44
C GLN A 432 -0.02 -19.00 6.56
N MET A 433 1.27 -18.97 6.23
CA MET A 433 2.38 -18.68 7.14
C MET A 433 2.19 -17.30 7.77
N VAL A 434 1.98 -16.28 6.93
CA VAL A 434 1.84 -14.90 7.38
C VAL A 434 0.56 -14.69 8.20
N LEU A 435 -0.51 -15.39 7.87
CA LEU A 435 -1.70 -15.41 8.72
C LEU A 435 -1.47 -16.11 10.06
N GLY A 436 -0.62 -17.14 10.10
CA GLY A 436 -0.15 -17.75 11.35
C GLY A 436 0.51 -16.72 12.27
N TRP A 437 1.28 -15.78 11.70
CA TRP A 437 1.87 -14.66 12.45
C TRP A 437 0.81 -13.75 13.06
N PHE A 438 -0.19 -13.34 12.28
CA PHE A 438 -1.27 -12.49 12.81
C PHE A 438 -2.07 -13.20 13.91
N GLN A 439 -2.38 -14.49 13.70
CA GLN A 439 -3.04 -15.33 14.68
C GLN A 439 -2.21 -15.41 15.97
N HIS A 440 -0.89 -15.55 15.86
CA HIS A 440 0.01 -15.53 17.01
C HIS A 440 -0.04 -14.19 17.73
N LEU A 441 0.15 -13.07 17.04
CA LEU A 441 0.13 -11.73 17.64
C LEU A 441 -1.15 -11.48 18.43
N VAL A 442 -2.31 -11.86 17.88
CA VAL A 442 -3.61 -11.68 18.55
C VAL A 442 -3.81 -12.64 19.72
N THR A 443 -3.36 -13.89 19.61
CA THR A 443 -3.55 -14.91 20.65
C THR A 443 -2.58 -14.79 21.82
N SER A 444 -1.31 -14.47 21.56
CA SER A 444 -0.30 -14.25 22.60
C SER A 444 -0.45 -12.87 23.27
N GLY A 445 -1.06 -11.91 22.57
CA GLY A 445 -1.14 -10.52 22.98
C GLY A 445 0.04 -9.67 22.50
N GLU A 446 0.97 -10.22 21.72
CA GLU A 446 2.06 -9.42 21.15
C GLU A 446 1.58 -8.31 20.21
N ILE A 447 0.34 -8.36 19.71
CA ILE A 447 -0.27 -7.26 18.97
C ILE A 447 -0.26 -5.93 19.77
N TRP A 448 -0.27 -5.99 21.12
CA TRP A 448 -0.20 -4.80 21.96
C TRP A 448 1.18 -4.14 21.98
N LEU A 449 2.23 -4.78 21.45
CA LEU A 449 3.51 -4.11 21.25
C LEU A 449 3.40 -2.94 20.27
N PHE A 450 2.41 -2.95 19.37
CA PHE A 450 2.11 -1.87 18.44
C PHE A 450 1.14 -0.82 19.01
N ASP A 451 0.46 -1.13 20.13
CA ASP A 451 -0.36 -0.15 20.86
C ASP A 451 0.57 0.89 21.47
N LEU A 452 0.58 2.09 20.92
CA LEU A 452 1.42 3.20 21.35
C LEU A 452 1.22 3.54 22.83
N LEU A 453 0.00 3.37 23.35
CA LEU A 453 -0.35 3.69 24.74
C LEU A 453 0.02 2.57 25.73
N GLN A 454 0.51 1.43 25.23
CA GLN A 454 1.00 0.34 26.05
C GLN A 454 2.37 0.68 26.65
N HIS A 455 2.48 0.50 27.98
CA HIS A 455 3.76 0.53 28.69
C HIS A 455 4.47 -0.82 28.61
N GLY A 456 5.81 -0.81 28.71
CA GLY A 456 6.63 -2.02 28.78
C GLY A 456 7.31 -2.42 27.47
N THR A 457 6.96 -1.80 26.34
CA THR A 457 7.70 -1.93 25.08
C THR A 457 9.14 -1.45 25.29
N GLN A 458 10.12 -2.18 24.75
CA GLN A 458 11.52 -1.79 24.80
C GLN A 458 11.81 -0.70 23.76
N PRO A 459 12.75 0.23 24.04
CA PRO A 459 13.17 1.22 23.08
C PRO A 459 13.74 0.58 21.81
N VAL A 460 13.27 1.04 20.67
CA VAL A 460 13.85 0.78 19.35
C VAL A 460 14.12 2.13 18.72
N ASP A 461 15.30 2.30 18.12
CA ASP A 461 15.78 3.53 17.46
C ASP A 461 15.45 4.84 18.23
N ALA A 462 15.39 4.80 19.57
CA ALA A 462 14.95 5.93 20.38
C ALA A 462 15.94 7.10 20.23
N GLY A 463 15.42 8.28 19.86
CA GLY A 463 16.23 9.47 19.56
C GLY A 463 16.85 9.51 18.15
N ALA A 464 16.60 8.52 17.28
CA ALA A 464 16.96 8.63 15.88
C ALA A 464 16.08 9.67 15.17
N ASP A 465 16.71 10.70 14.60
CA ASP A 465 15.98 11.76 13.90
C ASP A 465 15.39 11.26 12.57
N TRP A 466 14.22 11.79 12.23
CA TRP A 466 13.54 11.56 10.96
C TRP A 466 14.09 12.44 9.81
N ALA A 467 14.98 13.40 10.12
CA ALA A 467 15.63 14.30 9.16
C ALA A 467 16.52 13.57 8.13
#